data_AF-A0A8U0HUL9-F1
#
_entry.id   AF-A0A8U0HUL9-F1
#
_cell.length_a   1.000
_cell.length_b   1.000
_cell.length_c   1.000
_cell.angle_alpha   90.00
_cell.angle_beta   90.00
_cell.angle_gamma   90.00
#
_symmetry.space_group_name_H-M   'P 1'
#
loop_
_entity.id
_entity.type
_entity.pdbx_description
1 polymer ?
#
loop_
_entity_poly.entity_id
_entity_poly.type
_entity_poly.pdbx_seq_one_letter_code
_entity_poly.pdbx_strand_id
1 'polypeptide(L)'
;MSSDYIHLNLFTMNSVEHVTTGNWRTPGDQSDRYTDADYWQEVARTAERGGFDGVFFADVRGIYDVYGGDRETAIENAIQTPSNDPAYLVPAMASVTDNLGFAVTKSTSYNHPYQLARELSTLDHLTDGRVAFNIVTSYLESAAQNLGLDERMDHDDRYDRADEFMDVCYALWEDSWDDDAVVRDRDSGVYTDPGKVRAIDFEGEFFDVPGPHGAEPSPQRTPVLYQAGSSDRGREFAADNAEAVFVSQLTEDGVRDYVEDMRDRAASKGRDPDDLLFFPGIAPVVGETEEIAQRKYETYAENVDTEATLALLSGFIDLDFSELDPDQKVEHIETDAIQGAINAFTKNDPDRDWTVEEVAEFAGLGSTSPVIVGSPEQVADELQYWYEDVGVDGFNIKEIVRPGTLRDFVDMVVPELRERGLVREEYEGDTLRENLFEEEGRTRLADDHPARD
;
A
#
# COMPACT_ATOMS: atom_id res chain seq x y z
N MET A 1 -2.46 7.23 -21.50
CA MET A 1 -1.68 7.45 -20.29
C MET A 1 -2.38 8.57 -19.56
N SER A 2 -2.68 8.33 -18.29
CA SER A 2 -3.50 9.17 -17.41
C SER A 2 -2.67 10.29 -16.76
N SER A 3 -1.35 10.19 -16.77
CA SER A 3 -0.40 11.12 -16.16
C SER A 3 0.75 11.44 -17.13
N ASP A 4 1.43 12.56 -16.90
CA ASP A 4 2.65 12.98 -17.58
C ASP A 4 3.92 12.41 -16.89
N TYR A 5 3.82 11.92 -15.65
CA TYR A 5 4.93 11.41 -14.83
C TYR A 5 4.73 9.97 -14.31
N ILE A 6 5.82 9.24 -14.11
CA ILE A 6 5.83 8.02 -13.31
C ILE A 6 5.66 8.41 -11.83
N HIS A 7 4.56 8.00 -11.23
CA HIS A 7 4.36 8.16 -9.79
C HIS A 7 5.19 7.15 -8.99
N LEU A 8 5.76 7.59 -7.86
CA LEU A 8 6.66 6.81 -7.03
C LEU A 8 6.15 6.75 -5.58
N ASN A 9 5.82 5.54 -5.13
CA ASN A 9 5.51 5.25 -3.74
C ASN A 9 6.64 4.46 -3.11
N LEU A 10 7.05 4.83 -1.89
CA LEU A 10 7.96 4.02 -1.09
C LEU A 10 7.14 2.97 -0.34
N PHE A 11 7.28 1.69 -0.69
CA PHE A 11 6.54 0.61 -0.05
C PHE A 11 7.30 0.07 1.15
N THR A 12 6.81 0.39 2.36
CA THR A 12 7.50 0.05 3.61
C THR A 12 6.49 -0.33 4.70
N MET A 13 7.00 -0.72 5.85
CA MET A 13 6.19 -1.10 7.01
C MET A 13 6.90 -0.67 8.30
N ASN A 14 6.12 -0.28 9.30
CA ASN A 14 6.62 0.04 10.63
C ASN A 14 6.93 -1.25 11.43
N SER A 15 7.91 -2.01 10.94
CA SER A 15 8.39 -3.30 11.43
C SER A 15 9.85 -3.50 11.04
N VAL A 16 10.48 -4.59 11.50
CA VAL A 16 11.88 -4.96 11.14
C VAL A 16 11.96 -5.71 9.81
N GLU A 17 11.16 -6.75 9.60
CA GLU A 17 11.03 -7.39 8.29
C GLU A 17 9.65 -7.11 7.71
N HIS A 18 9.63 -6.78 6.41
CA HIS A 18 8.40 -6.52 5.67
C HIS A 18 8.11 -7.64 4.66
N VAL A 19 8.88 -7.68 3.56
CA VAL A 19 8.70 -8.64 2.46
C VAL A 19 10.01 -9.30 2.00
N THR A 20 11.15 -8.96 2.62
CA THR A 20 12.50 -9.39 2.21
C THR A 20 13.23 -10.14 3.32
N THR A 21 12.63 -11.22 3.78
CA THR A 21 12.99 -11.95 5.00
C THR A 21 14.47 -12.34 5.08
N GLY A 22 15.10 -11.95 6.19
CA GLY A 22 16.50 -12.27 6.51
C GLY A 22 17.48 -11.16 6.16
N ASN A 23 17.07 -10.15 5.38
CA ASN A 23 17.91 -9.03 4.96
C ASN A 23 18.17 -7.98 6.04
N TRP A 24 17.47 -8.02 7.19
CA TRP A 24 17.84 -7.21 8.36
C TRP A 24 19.29 -7.45 8.81
N ARG A 25 19.87 -8.60 8.46
CA ARG A 25 21.26 -8.99 8.74
C ARG A 25 22.27 -8.37 7.77
N THR A 26 21.82 -7.83 6.64
CA THR A 26 22.68 -7.27 5.61
C THR A 26 23.47 -6.08 6.17
N PRO A 27 24.80 -6.03 6.02
CA PRO A 27 25.61 -4.94 6.56
C PRO A 27 25.13 -3.56 6.06
N GLY A 28 24.79 -2.68 7.00
CA GLY A 28 24.32 -1.32 6.71
C GLY A 28 22.80 -1.19 6.67
N ASP A 29 22.05 -2.29 6.75
CA ASP A 29 20.63 -2.27 7.07
C ASP A 29 20.39 -1.60 8.43
N GLN A 30 19.28 -0.87 8.55
CA GLN A 30 18.86 -0.13 9.73
C GLN A 30 17.38 -0.35 10.03
N SER A 31 16.78 -1.44 9.53
CA SER A 31 15.37 -1.78 9.80
C SER A 31 15.10 -2.00 11.30
N ASP A 32 16.13 -2.31 12.10
CA ASP A 32 16.07 -2.36 13.56
C ASP A 32 15.70 -0.99 14.18
N ARG A 33 15.93 0.10 13.47
CA ARG A 33 15.57 1.47 13.89
C ARG A 33 14.10 1.83 13.64
N TYR A 34 13.23 0.87 13.28
CA TYR A 34 11.80 1.15 13.06
C TYR A 34 11.09 1.86 14.25
N THR A 35 11.63 1.74 15.48
CA THR A 35 11.09 2.46 16.66
C THR A 35 11.59 3.90 16.82
N ASP A 36 12.54 4.35 15.99
CA ASP A 36 13.21 5.64 16.10
C ASP A 36 12.57 6.69 15.17
N ALA A 37 12.08 7.78 15.74
CA ALA A 37 11.48 8.87 14.96
C ALA A 37 12.49 9.55 14.03
N ASP A 38 13.77 9.64 14.43
CA ASP A 38 14.80 10.28 13.60
C ASP A 38 15.06 9.47 12.31
N TYR A 39 14.99 8.14 12.40
CA TYR A 39 15.08 7.25 11.23
C TYR A 39 13.97 7.54 10.22
N TRP A 40 12.71 7.61 10.66
CA TRP A 40 11.58 7.89 9.78
C TRP A 40 11.63 9.30 9.18
N GLN A 41 12.12 10.29 9.93
CA GLN A 41 12.38 11.63 9.39
C GLN A 41 13.47 11.64 8.31
N GLU A 42 14.53 10.83 8.44
CA GLU A 42 15.56 10.65 7.41
C GLU A 42 15.00 9.98 6.15
N VAL A 43 14.15 8.96 6.32
CA VAL A 43 13.42 8.30 5.23
C VAL A 43 12.54 9.30 4.49
N ALA A 44 11.73 10.09 5.21
CA ALA A 44 10.83 11.08 4.64
C ALA A 44 11.59 12.11 3.76
N ARG A 45 12.66 12.72 4.30
CA ARG A 45 13.48 13.68 3.53
C ARG A 45 14.15 13.04 2.32
N THR A 46 14.47 11.75 2.39
CA THR A 46 15.09 11.04 1.27
C THR A 46 14.07 10.75 0.18
N ALA A 47 12.89 10.24 0.53
CA ALA A 47 11.80 10.02 -0.42
C ALA A 47 11.38 11.32 -1.11
N GLU A 48 11.16 12.40 -0.34
CA GLU A 48 10.75 13.69 -0.92
C GLU A 48 11.78 14.27 -1.88
N ARG A 49 13.09 14.20 -1.54
CA ARG A 49 14.18 14.59 -2.45
C ARG A 49 14.15 13.82 -3.77
N GLY A 50 13.75 12.55 -3.70
CA GLY A 50 13.60 11.66 -4.83
C GLY A 50 12.38 11.90 -5.71
N GLY A 51 11.50 12.86 -5.35
CA GLY A 51 10.26 13.08 -6.10
C GLY A 51 9.19 12.01 -5.85
N PHE A 52 9.26 11.28 -4.72
CA PHE A 52 8.23 10.32 -4.35
C PHE A 52 6.91 11.01 -4.00
N ASP A 53 5.82 10.59 -4.64
CA ASP A 53 4.46 11.05 -4.35
C ASP A 53 4.03 10.68 -2.92
N GLY A 54 4.46 9.51 -2.42
CA GLY A 54 4.13 9.11 -1.07
C GLY A 54 4.96 7.99 -0.46
N VAL A 55 4.81 7.84 0.86
CA VAL A 55 5.22 6.63 1.58
C VAL A 55 3.98 5.78 1.81
N PHE A 56 4.00 4.58 1.26
CA PHE A 56 2.97 3.57 1.46
C PHE A 56 3.36 2.68 2.62
N PHE A 57 2.64 2.82 3.74
CA PHE A 57 2.79 1.98 4.91
C PHE A 57 1.82 0.80 4.85
N ALA A 58 2.34 -0.39 4.57
CA ALA A 58 1.64 -1.63 4.87
C ALA A 58 1.43 -1.78 6.39
N ASP A 59 0.39 -2.52 6.77
CA ASP A 59 0.11 -2.84 8.17
C ASP A 59 -0.63 -4.17 8.30
N VAL A 60 -0.32 -4.91 9.36
CA VAL A 60 -1.08 -6.09 9.80
C VAL A 60 -1.28 -6.03 11.31
N ARG A 61 -2.49 -6.39 11.76
CA ARG A 61 -2.80 -6.44 13.21
C ARG A 61 -2.58 -7.81 13.85
N GLY A 62 -2.41 -8.84 13.02
CA GLY A 62 -2.12 -10.19 13.46
C GLY A 62 -0.63 -10.49 13.49
N ILE A 63 -0.29 -11.68 13.96
CA ILE A 63 1.05 -12.27 13.83
C ILE A 63 0.89 -13.43 12.86
N TYR A 64 1.89 -13.67 12.02
CA TYR A 64 1.92 -14.84 11.16
C TYR A 64 2.07 -16.10 12.03
N ASP A 65 1.03 -16.92 12.07
CA ASP A 65 0.93 -18.10 12.94
C ASP A 65 0.42 -19.36 12.23
N VAL A 66 0.40 -19.35 10.89
CA VAL A 66 -0.02 -20.48 10.05
C VAL A 66 1.10 -21.52 9.92
N TYR A 67 2.34 -21.10 9.70
CA TYR A 67 3.47 -22.00 9.48
C TYR A 67 3.83 -22.76 10.74
N GLY A 68 3.75 -24.10 10.68
CA GLY A 68 3.95 -24.97 11.84
C GLY A 68 2.81 -24.91 12.87
N GLY A 69 1.73 -24.19 12.57
CA GLY A 69 0.62 -23.95 13.49
C GLY A 69 0.98 -23.13 14.74
N ASP A 70 2.07 -22.36 14.69
CA ASP A 70 2.47 -21.44 15.75
C ASP A 70 3.17 -20.19 15.19
N ARG A 71 3.57 -19.27 16.10
CA ARG A 71 4.14 -17.96 15.79
C ARG A 71 5.65 -17.87 16.02
N GLU A 72 6.32 -18.98 16.34
CA GLU A 72 7.73 -18.99 16.76
C GLU A 72 8.63 -18.51 15.63
N THR A 73 8.52 -19.08 14.42
CA THR A 73 9.30 -18.68 13.24
C THR A 73 9.11 -17.20 12.90
N ALA A 74 7.89 -16.68 12.99
CA ALA A 74 7.60 -15.27 12.73
C ALA A 74 8.25 -14.33 13.76
N ILE A 75 8.19 -14.68 15.04
CA ILE A 75 8.81 -13.88 16.11
C ILE A 75 10.34 -13.95 16.05
N GLU A 76 10.91 -15.13 15.84
CA GLU A 76 12.36 -15.34 15.80
C GLU A 76 13.00 -14.56 14.64
N ASN A 77 12.35 -14.54 13.47
CA ASN A 77 12.85 -13.92 12.25
C ASN A 77 12.25 -12.54 11.95
N ALA A 78 11.56 -11.97 12.92
CA ALA A 78 10.97 -10.63 12.89
C ALA A 78 9.95 -10.34 11.75
N ILE A 79 9.24 -11.37 11.28
CA ILE A 79 8.36 -11.36 10.10
C ILE A 79 7.10 -10.55 10.38
N GLN A 80 7.13 -9.27 10.00
CA GLN A 80 6.06 -8.30 10.29
C GLN A 80 5.66 -8.24 11.78
N THR A 81 6.53 -8.72 12.68
CA THR A 81 6.40 -8.66 14.13
C THR A 81 7.79 -8.59 14.76
N PRO A 82 8.08 -7.68 15.70
CA PRO A 82 7.20 -6.63 16.19
C PRO A 82 6.83 -5.63 15.08
N SER A 83 5.59 -5.14 15.14
CA SER A 83 5.09 -4.07 14.27
C SER A 83 4.39 -3.01 15.11
N ASN A 84 4.52 -1.75 14.69
CA ASN A 84 3.93 -0.59 15.34
C ASN A 84 2.96 0.10 14.38
N ASP A 85 1.98 0.83 14.92
CA ASP A 85 0.98 1.50 14.09
C ASP A 85 1.62 2.62 13.24
N PRO A 86 1.52 2.58 11.90
CA PRO A 86 2.17 3.54 11.02
C PRO A 86 1.55 4.95 11.08
N ALA A 87 0.29 5.09 11.49
CA ALA A 87 -0.38 6.40 11.55
C ALA A 87 0.30 7.36 12.53
N TYR A 88 0.98 6.84 13.56
CA TYR A 88 1.72 7.65 14.51
C TYR A 88 3.09 8.11 14.01
N LEU A 89 3.59 7.57 12.90
CA LEU A 89 4.80 8.07 12.23
C LEU A 89 4.52 9.33 11.39
N VAL A 90 3.30 9.42 10.85
CA VAL A 90 2.91 10.46 9.89
C VAL A 90 3.20 11.87 10.40
N PRO A 91 2.81 12.30 11.62
CA PRO A 91 3.11 13.66 12.08
C PRO A 91 4.61 13.96 12.19
N ALA A 92 5.43 12.96 12.54
CA ALA A 92 6.88 13.14 12.64
C ALA A 92 7.51 13.33 11.24
N MET A 93 7.08 12.54 10.26
CA MET A 93 7.56 12.62 8.88
C MET A 93 7.05 13.87 8.16
N ALA A 94 5.77 14.20 8.34
CA ALA A 94 5.15 15.41 7.79
C ALA A 94 5.81 16.68 8.32
N SER A 95 6.32 16.69 9.56
CA SER A 95 7.00 17.86 10.13
C SER A 95 8.34 18.22 9.47
N VAL A 96 8.87 17.34 8.60
CA VAL A 96 10.17 17.51 7.93
C VAL A 96 10.07 17.40 6.41
N THR A 97 8.84 17.43 5.87
CA THR A 97 8.53 17.35 4.45
C THR A 97 7.39 18.31 4.11
N ASP A 98 7.37 18.82 2.90
CA ASP A 98 6.41 19.82 2.44
C ASP A 98 5.31 19.21 1.54
N ASN A 99 5.65 18.21 0.72
CA ASN A 99 4.81 17.66 -0.35
C ASN A 99 4.61 16.14 -0.27
N LEU A 100 5.51 15.41 0.41
CA LEU A 100 5.44 13.94 0.49
C LEU A 100 4.12 13.45 1.08
N GLY A 101 3.43 12.54 0.38
CA GLY A 101 2.22 11.87 0.82
C GLY A 101 2.44 10.70 1.79
N PHE A 102 1.38 10.30 2.50
CA PHE A 102 1.42 9.21 3.46
C PHE A 102 0.20 8.31 3.34
N ALA A 103 0.33 7.17 2.64
CA ALA A 103 -0.71 6.15 2.57
C ALA A 103 -0.63 5.22 3.78
N VAL A 104 -1.59 5.34 4.69
CA VAL A 104 -1.68 4.51 5.89
C VAL A 104 -2.66 3.38 5.69
N THR A 105 -2.20 2.15 5.91
CA THR A 105 -3.06 0.96 5.88
C THR A 105 -3.91 0.89 7.13
N LYS A 106 -5.24 0.82 6.98
CA LYS A 106 -6.17 0.60 8.10
C LYS A 106 -7.24 -0.41 7.74
N SER A 107 -7.50 -1.32 8.66
CA SER A 107 -8.51 -2.36 8.48
C SER A 107 -9.92 -1.81 8.62
N THR A 108 -10.80 -2.04 7.66
CA THR A 108 -12.23 -1.78 7.83
C THR A 108 -12.80 -2.76 8.84
N SER A 109 -12.48 -4.06 8.75
CA SER A 109 -13.01 -5.16 9.59
C SER A 109 -12.92 -4.95 11.09
N TYR A 110 -11.88 -4.25 11.55
CA TYR A 110 -11.54 -4.18 12.97
C TYR A 110 -11.62 -2.79 13.57
N ASN A 111 -11.77 -1.75 12.74
CA ASN A 111 -11.98 -0.40 13.23
C ASN A 111 -13.47 -0.06 13.22
N HIS A 112 -13.81 0.98 13.97
CA HIS A 112 -15.10 1.63 13.89
C HIS A 112 -14.99 2.85 12.95
N PRO A 113 -15.89 3.02 11.96
CA PRO A 113 -15.76 4.08 10.95
C PRO A 113 -15.71 5.48 11.56
N TYR A 114 -16.58 5.77 12.55
CA TYR A 114 -16.56 7.07 13.25
C TYR A 114 -15.20 7.42 13.92
N GLN A 115 -14.48 6.42 14.45
CA GLN A 115 -13.17 6.67 15.07
C GLN A 115 -12.12 6.93 14.00
N LEU A 116 -12.07 6.07 12.98
CA LEU A 116 -11.10 6.19 11.89
C LEU A 116 -11.31 7.47 11.06
N ALA A 117 -12.57 7.85 10.80
CA ALA A 117 -12.90 9.09 10.09
C ALA A 117 -12.27 10.31 10.77
N ARG A 118 -12.32 10.38 12.11
CA ARG A 118 -11.71 11.46 12.88
C ARG A 118 -10.18 11.40 12.87
N GLU A 119 -9.60 10.20 12.98
CA GLU A 119 -8.16 10.00 12.90
C GLU A 119 -7.60 10.49 11.56
N LEU A 120 -8.23 10.09 10.45
CA LEU A 120 -7.79 10.46 9.11
C LEU A 120 -8.03 11.95 8.82
N SER A 121 -9.16 12.55 9.21
CA SER A 121 -9.32 14.02 9.11
C SER A 121 -8.27 14.77 9.93
N THR A 122 -7.88 14.23 11.09
CA THR A 122 -6.82 14.86 11.91
C THR A 122 -5.48 14.82 11.18
N LEU A 123 -5.10 13.69 10.58
CA LEU A 123 -3.88 13.59 9.78
C LEU A 123 -3.97 14.47 8.54
N ASP A 124 -5.11 14.52 7.86
CA ASP A 124 -5.31 15.37 6.68
C ASP A 124 -5.09 16.85 7.01
N HIS A 125 -5.62 17.34 8.14
CA HIS A 125 -5.32 18.69 8.65
C HIS A 125 -3.84 18.89 9.03
N LEU A 126 -3.24 17.93 9.76
CA LEU A 126 -1.85 18.08 10.25
C LEU A 126 -0.79 17.98 9.15
N THR A 127 -1.16 17.35 8.03
CA THR A 127 -0.28 17.16 6.87
C THR A 127 -0.60 18.13 5.74
N ASP A 128 -1.56 19.04 5.93
CA ASP A 128 -2.05 19.96 4.89
C ASP A 128 -2.55 19.23 3.62
N GLY A 129 -3.26 18.10 3.79
CA GLY A 129 -3.87 17.38 2.68
C GLY A 129 -2.98 16.30 2.05
N ARG A 130 -2.06 15.70 2.81
CA ARG A 130 -1.10 14.72 2.29
C ARG A 130 -1.30 13.30 2.79
N VAL A 131 -2.47 12.98 3.35
CA VAL A 131 -2.77 11.62 3.83
C VAL A 131 -3.59 10.83 2.80
N ALA A 132 -3.28 9.54 2.70
CA ALA A 132 -4.03 8.56 1.95
C ALA A 132 -4.46 7.42 2.89
N PHE A 133 -5.61 6.81 2.59
CA PHE A 133 -6.13 5.65 3.28
C PHE A 133 -6.01 4.43 2.37
N ASN A 134 -5.11 3.50 2.72
CA ASN A 134 -5.12 2.17 2.10
C ASN A 134 -6.14 1.27 2.81
N ILE A 135 -7.25 0.98 2.10
CA ILE A 135 -8.41 0.26 2.59
C ILE A 135 -8.15 -1.25 2.51
N VAL A 136 -8.13 -1.91 3.67
CA VAL A 136 -7.95 -3.37 3.74
C VAL A 136 -9.02 -4.03 4.60
N THR A 137 -9.38 -5.26 4.27
CA THR A 137 -10.36 -6.07 5.02
C THR A 137 -9.71 -6.99 6.05
N SER A 138 -8.37 -7.02 6.14
CA SER A 138 -7.58 -7.93 6.98
C SER A 138 -7.84 -9.42 6.76
N TYR A 139 -6.81 -10.25 6.94
CA TYR A 139 -6.93 -11.69 6.72
C TYR A 139 -6.34 -12.55 7.84
N LEU A 140 -5.53 -12.04 8.76
CA LEU A 140 -4.97 -12.90 9.82
C LEU A 140 -6.01 -13.24 10.91
N GLU A 141 -6.19 -14.53 11.19
CA GLU A 141 -7.10 -15.05 12.24
C GLU A 141 -6.73 -14.52 13.62
N SER A 142 -5.43 -14.47 13.92
CA SER A 142 -4.91 -13.99 15.19
C SER A 142 -5.36 -12.55 15.51
N ALA A 143 -5.64 -11.72 14.50
CA ALA A 143 -6.13 -10.36 14.71
C ALA A 143 -7.57 -10.36 15.26
N ALA A 144 -8.45 -11.21 14.71
CA ALA A 144 -9.83 -11.35 15.16
C ALA A 144 -9.87 -11.81 16.63
N GLN A 145 -9.11 -12.85 16.97
CA GLN A 145 -9.04 -13.40 18.33
C GLN A 145 -8.55 -12.38 19.37
N ASN A 146 -7.49 -11.62 19.06
CA ASN A 146 -6.96 -10.61 19.98
C ASN A 146 -7.90 -9.40 20.15
N LEU A 147 -8.81 -9.18 19.20
CA LEU A 147 -9.86 -8.15 19.28
C LEU A 147 -11.16 -8.67 19.90
N GLY A 148 -11.18 -9.91 20.38
CA GLY A 148 -12.29 -10.51 21.09
C GLY A 148 -13.40 -11.06 20.19
N LEU A 149 -13.10 -11.30 18.92
CA LEU A 149 -13.97 -12.07 18.01
C LEU A 149 -13.64 -13.55 18.12
N ASP A 150 -14.65 -14.41 18.00
CA ASP A 150 -14.47 -15.86 18.07
C ASP A 150 -13.78 -16.42 16.82
N GLU A 151 -14.09 -15.85 15.66
CA GLU A 151 -13.52 -16.21 14.35
C GLU A 151 -13.42 -15.00 13.43
N ARG A 152 -12.54 -15.08 12.42
CA ARG A 152 -12.47 -14.13 11.31
C ARG A 152 -13.75 -14.20 10.47
N MET A 153 -14.30 -13.05 10.09
CA MET A 153 -15.43 -12.97 9.15
C MET A 153 -15.09 -13.61 7.79
N ASP A 154 -16.10 -14.19 7.16
CA ASP A 154 -16.00 -14.77 5.81
C ASP A 154 -15.57 -13.72 4.77
N HIS A 155 -14.96 -14.19 3.67
CA HIS A 155 -14.31 -13.30 2.71
C HIS A 155 -15.24 -12.21 2.16
N ASP A 156 -16.43 -12.58 1.71
CA ASP A 156 -17.38 -11.67 1.07
C ASP A 156 -18.05 -10.75 2.11
N ASP A 157 -18.43 -11.29 3.28
CA ASP A 157 -18.99 -10.52 4.40
C ASP A 157 -18.05 -9.40 4.86
N ARG A 158 -16.72 -9.62 4.82
CA ARG A 158 -15.74 -8.56 5.11
C ARG A 158 -15.83 -7.40 4.14
N TYR A 159 -16.12 -7.66 2.86
CA TYR A 159 -16.28 -6.62 1.86
C TYR A 159 -17.66 -5.96 1.95
N ASP A 160 -18.72 -6.70 2.27
CA ASP A 160 -20.05 -6.11 2.51
C ASP A 160 -20.01 -5.15 3.71
N ARG A 161 -19.31 -5.55 4.77
CA ARG A 161 -19.02 -4.66 5.90
C ARG A 161 -18.11 -3.50 5.51
N ALA A 162 -17.20 -3.69 4.57
CA ALA A 162 -16.32 -2.62 4.09
C ALA A 162 -17.07 -1.57 3.27
N ASP A 163 -18.05 -1.97 2.45
CA ASP A 163 -18.92 -1.03 1.73
C ASP A 163 -19.64 -0.12 2.73
N GLU A 164 -20.33 -0.71 3.70
CA GLU A 164 -21.05 0.06 4.72
C GLU A 164 -20.11 0.93 5.56
N PHE A 165 -18.89 0.44 5.83
CA PHE A 165 -17.87 1.22 6.52
C PHE A 165 -17.49 2.48 5.73
N MET A 166 -17.31 2.35 4.42
CA MET A 166 -16.96 3.47 3.55
C MET A 166 -18.13 4.45 3.41
N ASP A 167 -19.36 3.97 3.28
CA ASP A 167 -20.56 4.81 3.25
C ASP A 167 -20.65 5.72 4.49
N VAL A 168 -20.42 5.15 5.68
CA VAL A 168 -20.37 5.92 6.93
C VAL A 168 -19.24 6.96 6.88
N CYS A 169 -18.05 6.58 6.43
CA CYS A 169 -16.91 7.50 6.34
C CYS A 169 -17.17 8.66 5.36
N TYR A 170 -17.73 8.38 4.18
CA TYR A 170 -18.10 9.40 3.19
C TYR A 170 -19.14 10.37 3.75
N ALA A 171 -20.21 9.86 4.38
CA ALA A 171 -21.21 10.71 5.02
C ALA A 171 -20.59 11.62 6.11
N LEU A 172 -19.59 11.13 6.85
CA LEU A 172 -18.88 11.94 7.85
C LEU A 172 -17.97 13.01 7.21
N TRP A 173 -17.20 12.64 6.18
CA TRP A 173 -16.21 13.53 5.56
C TRP A 173 -16.82 14.56 4.59
N GLU A 174 -17.78 14.13 3.77
CA GLU A 174 -18.36 14.94 2.70
C GLU A 174 -19.65 15.65 3.15
N ASP A 175 -20.54 14.94 3.85
CA ASP A 175 -21.90 15.45 4.08
C ASP A 175 -22.12 16.12 5.43
N SER A 176 -21.41 15.70 6.48
CA SER A 176 -21.76 16.15 7.83
C SER A 176 -21.53 17.66 8.05
N TRP A 177 -20.64 18.30 7.28
CA TRP A 177 -20.31 19.72 7.35
C TRP A 177 -20.32 20.36 5.96
N ASP A 178 -20.99 21.51 5.79
CA ASP A 178 -20.84 22.31 4.57
C ASP A 178 -19.43 22.95 4.50
N ASP A 179 -18.97 23.27 3.29
CA ASP A 179 -17.62 23.83 3.05
C ASP A 179 -17.35 25.10 3.85
N ASP A 180 -18.38 25.94 4.05
CA ASP A 180 -18.29 27.21 4.75
C ASP A 180 -18.94 27.19 6.14
N ALA A 181 -19.04 26.01 6.76
CA ALA A 181 -19.55 25.83 8.12
C ALA A 181 -18.68 26.54 9.17
N VAL A 182 -17.36 26.53 9.01
CA VAL A 182 -16.40 27.14 9.95
C VAL A 182 -16.09 28.59 9.54
N VAL A 183 -16.69 29.55 10.25
CA VAL A 183 -16.62 30.99 9.92
C VAL A 183 -15.57 31.76 10.72
N ARG A 184 -15.18 31.26 11.92
CA ARG A 184 -14.16 31.85 12.81
C ARG A 184 -14.33 33.36 13.07
N ASP A 185 -15.57 33.83 13.15
CA ASP A 185 -15.90 35.25 13.28
C ASP A 185 -15.65 35.73 14.72
N ARG A 186 -14.58 36.53 14.88
CA ARG A 186 -14.17 37.10 16.17
C ARG A 186 -15.08 38.22 16.66
N ASP A 187 -15.77 38.92 15.75
CA ASP A 187 -16.61 40.07 16.08
C ASP A 187 -17.96 39.59 16.61
N SER A 188 -18.58 38.59 15.96
CA SER A 188 -19.82 37.97 16.45
C SER A 188 -19.59 36.91 17.54
N GLY A 189 -18.37 36.36 17.64
CA GLY A 189 -18.04 35.28 18.57
C GLY A 189 -18.50 33.89 18.10
N VAL A 190 -18.94 33.76 16.85
CA VAL A 190 -19.37 32.49 16.24
C VAL A 190 -18.17 31.83 15.56
N TYR A 191 -17.81 30.62 16.00
CA TYR A 191 -16.74 29.86 15.34
C TYR A 191 -17.26 29.04 14.16
N THR A 192 -18.41 28.40 14.33
CA THR A 192 -19.06 27.53 13.33
C THR A 192 -20.54 27.87 13.27
N ASP A 193 -21.12 27.91 12.06
CA ASP A 193 -22.56 28.03 11.86
C ASP A 193 -23.24 26.67 12.13
N PRO A 194 -24.05 26.53 13.20
CA PRO A 194 -24.70 25.26 13.52
C PRO A 194 -25.76 24.86 12.50
N GLY A 195 -26.22 25.76 11.63
CA GLY A 195 -27.16 25.43 10.54
C GLY A 195 -26.51 24.67 9.39
N LYS A 196 -25.17 24.58 9.37
CA LYS A 196 -24.34 23.98 8.32
C LYS A 196 -23.61 22.71 8.78
N VAL A 197 -23.98 22.21 9.95
CA VAL A 197 -23.47 20.95 10.51
C VAL A 197 -24.66 20.05 10.79
N ARG A 198 -24.63 18.84 10.25
CA ARG A 198 -25.74 17.89 10.29
C ARG A 198 -25.28 16.50 10.73
N ALA A 199 -26.17 15.84 11.46
CA ALA A 199 -26.10 14.41 11.69
C ALA A 199 -26.09 13.68 10.34
N ILE A 200 -25.47 12.50 10.30
CA ILE A 200 -25.51 11.62 9.14
C ILE A 200 -26.67 10.61 9.25
N ASP A 201 -27.17 10.38 10.49
CA ASP A 201 -28.30 9.51 10.80
C ASP A 201 -28.24 8.16 10.05
N PHE A 202 -27.05 7.54 10.05
CA PHE A 202 -26.77 6.31 9.32
C PHE A 202 -27.24 5.08 10.10
N GLU A 203 -28.09 4.26 9.48
CA GLU A 203 -28.61 3.00 10.04
C GLU A 203 -28.46 1.89 8.98
N GLY A 204 -27.42 1.07 9.10
CA GLY A 204 -27.13 -0.06 8.21
C GLY A 204 -27.21 -1.42 8.90
N GLU A 205 -26.69 -2.45 8.24
CA GLU A 205 -26.61 -3.81 8.78
C GLU A 205 -25.48 -3.94 9.82
N PHE A 206 -24.34 -3.30 9.57
CA PHE A 206 -23.13 -3.40 10.38
C PHE A 206 -22.96 -2.24 11.37
N PHE A 207 -23.50 -1.05 11.05
CA PHE A 207 -23.25 0.19 11.77
C PHE A 207 -24.53 1.01 11.98
N ASP A 208 -24.60 1.64 13.16
CA ASP A 208 -25.59 2.64 13.55
C ASP A 208 -24.81 3.85 14.07
N VAL A 209 -24.76 4.92 13.27
CA VAL A 209 -23.92 6.10 13.51
C VAL A 209 -24.73 7.38 13.30
N PRO A 210 -25.17 8.03 14.40
CA PRO A 210 -25.92 9.28 14.29
C PRO A 210 -25.11 10.46 13.72
N GLY A 211 -23.83 10.59 14.07
CA GLY A 211 -23.04 11.80 13.80
C GLY A 211 -23.41 12.98 14.73
N PRO A 212 -23.03 14.23 14.39
CA PRO A 212 -22.23 14.65 13.24
C PRO A 212 -20.76 14.21 13.35
N HIS A 213 -19.99 14.43 12.27
CA HIS A 213 -18.54 14.27 12.28
C HIS A 213 -17.90 15.19 13.32
N GLY A 214 -16.87 14.67 13.99
CA GLY A 214 -16.19 15.37 15.09
C GLY A 214 -15.13 16.37 14.63
N ALA A 215 -14.77 16.39 13.35
CA ALA A 215 -13.78 17.30 12.77
C ALA A 215 -14.43 18.23 11.73
N GLU A 216 -13.88 19.44 11.59
CA GLU A 216 -14.24 20.34 10.49
C GLU A 216 -13.64 19.85 9.16
N PRO A 217 -14.18 20.28 8.00
CA PRO A 217 -13.66 19.89 6.68
C PRO A 217 -12.14 20.12 6.58
N SER A 218 -11.41 19.04 6.28
CA SER A 218 -9.97 19.06 6.03
C SER A 218 -9.66 19.40 4.57
N PRO A 219 -8.39 19.67 4.19
CA PRO A 219 -8.03 20.06 2.83
C PRO A 219 -8.56 19.11 1.76
N GLN A 220 -8.47 17.79 1.99
CA GLN A 220 -8.98 16.78 1.07
C GLN A 220 -10.40 16.31 1.40
N ARG A 221 -10.89 16.54 2.64
CA ARG A 221 -12.09 15.91 3.26
C ARG A 221 -11.88 14.40 3.31
N THR A 222 -12.23 13.69 2.24
CA THR A 222 -11.87 12.29 2.06
C THR A 222 -10.39 12.19 1.67
N PRO A 223 -9.56 11.48 2.44
CA PRO A 223 -8.17 11.24 2.07
C PRO A 223 -8.07 10.46 0.76
N VAL A 224 -6.93 10.49 0.08
CA VAL A 224 -6.76 9.69 -1.15
C VAL A 224 -6.97 8.21 -0.86
N LEU A 225 -7.78 7.53 -1.67
CA LEU A 225 -8.19 6.15 -1.41
C LEU A 225 -7.33 5.14 -2.18
N TYR A 226 -6.54 4.37 -1.43
CA TYR A 226 -5.79 3.24 -1.95
C TYR A 226 -6.51 1.92 -1.68
N GLN A 227 -6.35 0.94 -2.58
CA GLN A 227 -6.88 -0.42 -2.39
C GLN A 227 -5.95 -1.46 -3.04
N ALA A 228 -5.94 -2.70 -2.52
CA ALA A 228 -5.03 -3.78 -2.97
C ALA A 228 -5.70 -5.16 -3.19
N GLY A 229 -7.03 -5.23 -3.25
CA GLY A 229 -7.80 -6.47 -3.37
C GLY A 229 -7.77 -7.05 -4.78
N SER A 230 -7.29 -8.30 -4.90
CA SER A 230 -7.15 -8.99 -6.19
C SER A 230 -8.29 -9.97 -6.53
N SER A 231 -9.13 -10.32 -5.57
CA SER A 231 -10.31 -11.19 -5.77
C SER A 231 -11.42 -10.46 -6.54
N ASP A 232 -12.34 -11.18 -7.18
CA ASP A 232 -13.44 -10.56 -7.94
C ASP A 232 -14.23 -9.54 -7.09
N ARG A 233 -14.61 -9.92 -5.87
CA ARG A 233 -15.28 -9.01 -4.91
C ARG A 233 -14.40 -7.82 -4.52
N GLY A 234 -13.09 -8.06 -4.35
CA GLY A 234 -12.13 -7.01 -4.05
C GLY A 234 -11.94 -6.02 -5.19
N ARG A 235 -12.00 -6.48 -6.45
CA ARG A 235 -11.95 -5.64 -7.65
C ARG A 235 -13.23 -4.83 -7.83
N GLU A 236 -14.39 -5.41 -7.51
CA GLU A 236 -15.66 -4.66 -7.48
C GLU A 236 -15.58 -3.51 -6.47
N PHE A 237 -15.15 -3.82 -5.25
CA PHE A 237 -14.96 -2.82 -4.20
C PHE A 237 -13.96 -1.72 -4.61
N ALA A 238 -12.84 -2.11 -5.22
CA ALA A 238 -11.83 -1.18 -5.71
C ALA A 238 -12.38 -0.28 -6.82
N ALA A 239 -13.18 -0.82 -7.74
CA ALA A 239 -13.78 -0.04 -8.81
C ALA A 239 -14.80 0.98 -8.28
N ASP A 240 -15.44 0.73 -7.14
CA ASP A 240 -16.30 1.72 -6.47
C ASP A 240 -15.48 2.82 -5.79
N ASN A 241 -14.40 2.46 -5.08
CA ASN A 241 -13.82 3.34 -4.07
C ASN A 241 -12.39 3.81 -4.34
N ALA A 242 -11.58 3.07 -5.10
CA ALA A 242 -10.16 3.38 -5.21
C ALA A 242 -9.94 4.60 -6.11
N GLU A 243 -8.93 5.38 -5.76
CA GLU A 243 -8.26 6.37 -6.62
C GLU A 243 -6.89 5.82 -7.08
N ALA A 244 -6.27 4.98 -6.25
CA ALA A 244 -5.03 4.29 -6.54
C ALA A 244 -5.12 2.81 -6.15
N VAL A 245 -4.58 1.93 -7.00
CA VAL A 245 -4.66 0.48 -6.87
C VAL A 245 -3.27 -0.11 -6.79
N PHE A 246 -2.96 -0.81 -5.70
CA PHE A 246 -1.76 -1.65 -5.63
C PHE A 246 -2.00 -2.94 -6.42
N VAL A 247 -1.30 -3.05 -7.54
CA VAL A 247 -1.34 -4.23 -8.41
C VAL A 247 -0.41 -5.32 -7.88
N SER A 248 -0.99 -6.47 -7.54
CA SER A 248 -0.27 -7.66 -7.03
C SER A 248 -0.06 -8.76 -8.08
N GLN A 249 -0.40 -8.49 -9.34
CA GLN A 249 -0.23 -9.49 -10.40
C GLN A 249 1.25 -9.69 -10.73
N LEU A 250 1.59 -10.94 -11.03
CA LEU A 250 2.97 -11.45 -11.02
C LEU A 250 3.66 -11.40 -12.39
N THR A 251 2.86 -11.33 -13.45
CA THR A 251 3.33 -11.32 -14.85
C THR A 251 2.88 -10.03 -15.53
N GLU A 252 3.61 -9.59 -16.55
CA GLU A 252 3.23 -8.45 -17.38
C GLU A 252 1.81 -8.60 -17.95
N ASP A 253 1.52 -9.74 -18.60
CA ASP A 253 0.18 -10.01 -19.15
C ASP A 253 -0.90 -9.96 -18.06
N GLY A 254 -0.61 -10.47 -16.87
CA GLY A 254 -1.54 -10.43 -15.73
C GLY A 254 -1.80 -9.01 -15.24
N VAL A 255 -0.80 -8.13 -15.28
CA VAL A 255 -0.96 -6.70 -14.98
C VAL A 255 -1.82 -6.03 -16.04
N ARG A 256 -1.57 -6.27 -17.33
CA ARG A 256 -2.37 -5.71 -18.44
C ARG A 256 -3.85 -6.10 -18.31
N ASP A 257 -4.12 -7.39 -18.15
CA ASP A 257 -5.47 -7.93 -18.01
C ASP A 257 -6.18 -7.34 -16.78
N TYR A 258 -5.45 -7.16 -15.67
CA TYR A 258 -5.99 -6.58 -14.45
C TYR A 258 -6.33 -5.09 -14.61
N VAL A 259 -5.44 -4.31 -15.24
CA VAL A 259 -5.68 -2.88 -15.51
C VAL A 259 -6.90 -2.71 -16.43
N GLU A 260 -7.02 -3.52 -17.49
CA GLU A 260 -8.18 -3.49 -18.39
C GLU A 260 -9.48 -3.84 -17.66
N ASP A 261 -9.51 -4.93 -16.89
CA ASP A 261 -10.67 -5.35 -16.08
C ASP A 261 -11.11 -4.26 -15.09
N MET A 262 -10.15 -3.63 -14.40
CA MET A 262 -10.44 -2.57 -13.44
C MET A 262 -11.01 -1.30 -14.10
N ARG A 263 -10.45 -0.90 -15.25
CA ARG A 263 -10.95 0.23 -16.04
C ARG A 263 -12.36 -0.04 -16.57
N ASP A 264 -12.63 -1.24 -17.05
CA ASP A 264 -13.97 -1.64 -17.51
C ASP A 264 -15.00 -1.63 -16.37
N ARG A 265 -14.61 -2.10 -15.18
CA ARG A 265 -15.47 -2.06 -13.99
C ARG A 265 -15.78 -0.63 -13.57
N ALA A 266 -14.79 0.26 -13.52
CA ALA A 266 -14.99 1.68 -13.22
C ALA A 266 -15.95 2.34 -14.23
N ALA A 267 -15.70 2.15 -15.53
CA ALA A 267 -16.57 2.66 -16.59
C ALA A 267 -18.02 2.16 -16.45
N SER A 268 -18.21 0.87 -16.12
CA SER A 268 -19.54 0.28 -15.95
C SER A 268 -20.34 0.91 -14.80
N LYS A 269 -19.65 1.53 -13.85
CA LYS A 269 -20.18 2.22 -12.68
C LYS A 269 -20.33 3.73 -12.89
N GLY A 270 -19.94 4.24 -14.06
CA GLY A 270 -20.08 5.66 -14.40
C GLY A 270 -18.89 6.53 -14.02
N ARG A 271 -17.80 5.93 -13.50
CA ARG A 271 -16.55 6.62 -13.20
C ARG A 271 -15.67 6.74 -14.42
N ASP A 272 -14.86 7.79 -14.52
CA ASP A 272 -13.77 7.88 -15.47
C ASP A 272 -12.72 6.79 -15.18
N PRO A 273 -12.41 5.89 -16.13
CA PRO A 273 -11.36 4.88 -15.94
C PRO A 273 -9.96 5.46 -15.68
N ASP A 274 -9.72 6.70 -16.08
CA ASP A 274 -8.45 7.39 -15.84
C ASP A 274 -8.35 7.93 -14.39
N ASP A 275 -9.43 7.88 -13.60
CA ASP A 275 -9.41 8.17 -12.16
C ASP A 275 -8.93 6.97 -11.30
N LEU A 276 -8.49 5.89 -11.95
CA LEU A 276 -7.82 4.76 -11.31
C LEU A 276 -6.35 4.72 -11.72
N LEU A 277 -5.47 5.01 -10.76
CA LEU A 277 -4.02 4.92 -10.94
C LEU A 277 -3.49 3.55 -10.48
N PHE A 278 -2.63 2.91 -11.27
CA PHE A 278 -2.16 1.55 -11.03
C PHE A 278 -0.68 1.51 -10.64
N PHE A 279 -0.39 0.87 -9.50
CA PHE A 279 0.94 0.81 -8.89
C PHE A 279 1.39 -0.65 -8.65
N PRO A 280 2.00 -1.33 -9.63
CA PRO A 280 2.73 -2.57 -9.35
C PRO A 280 3.88 -2.33 -8.38
N GLY A 281 4.23 -3.37 -7.62
CA GLY A 281 5.44 -3.34 -6.79
C GLY A 281 6.67 -3.73 -7.58
N ILE A 282 7.82 -3.11 -7.31
CA ILE A 282 9.13 -3.52 -7.83
C ILE A 282 10.18 -3.53 -6.71
N ALA A 283 11.16 -4.42 -6.79
CA ALA A 283 12.29 -4.47 -5.85
C ALA A 283 13.61 -4.17 -6.59
N PRO A 284 14.06 -2.91 -6.63
CA PRO A 284 15.27 -2.55 -7.36
C PRO A 284 16.54 -2.87 -6.58
N VAL A 285 17.53 -3.44 -7.27
CA VAL A 285 18.91 -3.58 -6.81
C VAL A 285 19.80 -2.79 -7.75
N VAL A 286 20.19 -1.60 -7.32
CA VAL A 286 20.92 -0.64 -8.15
C VAL A 286 22.39 -0.61 -7.76
N GLY A 287 23.27 -0.64 -8.74
CA GLY A 287 24.70 -0.39 -8.58
C GLY A 287 25.19 0.57 -9.65
N GLU A 288 26.35 1.20 -9.44
CA GLU A 288 26.95 2.13 -10.42
C GLU A 288 27.26 1.44 -11.75
N THR A 289 27.37 0.11 -11.74
CA THR A 289 27.42 -0.75 -12.91
C THR A 289 26.58 -2.00 -12.65
N GLU A 290 26.17 -2.69 -13.72
CA GLU A 290 25.51 -4.00 -13.65
C GLU A 290 26.29 -5.00 -12.77
N GLU A 291 27.63 -5.04 -12.88
CA GLU A 291 28.46 -5.92 -12.05
C GLU A 291 28.39 -5.58 -10.55
N ILE A 292 28.27 -4.29 -10.20
CA ILE A 292 28.08 -3.88 -8.80
C ILE A 292 26.68 -4.26 -8.32
N ALA A 293 25.65 -4.03 -9.14
CA ALA A 293 24.27 -4.39 -8.85
C ALA A 293 24.13 -5.91 -8.62
N GLN A 294 24.74 -6.72 -9.49
CA GLN A 294 24.73 -8.17 -9.39
C GLN A 294 25.40 -8.66 -8.10
N ARG A 295 26.52 -8.07 -7.68
CA ARG A 295 27.16 -8.42 -6.40
C ARG A 295 26.32 -8.04 -5.18
N LYS A 296 25.60 -6.90 -5.26
CA LYS A 296 24.63 -6.53 -4.21
C LYS A 296 23.50 -7.56 -4.16
N TYR A 297 22.94 -7.92 -5.31
CA TYR A 297 21.89 -8.94 -5.42
C TYR A 297 22.33 -10.28 -4.84
N GLU A 298 23.53 -10.76 -5.19
CA GLU A 298 24.09 -11.99 -4.62
C GLU A 298 24.19 -11.93 -3.09
N THR A 299 24.64 -10.79 -2.54
CA THR A 299 24.71 -10.59 -1.09
C THR A 299 23.32 -10.65 -0.44
N TYR A 300 22.31 -10.06 -1.07
CA TYR A 300 20.93 -10.06 -0.55
C TYR A 300 20.31 -11.45 -0.65
N ALA A 301 20.54 -12.15 -1.77
CA ALA A 301 20.09 -13.52 -2.00
C ALA A 301 20.71 -14.50 -0.98
N GLU A 302 21.99 -14.34 -0.64
CA GLU A 302 22.65 -15.14 0.41
C GLU A 302 22.03 -14.94 1.81
N ASN A 303 21.38 -13.80 2.05
CA ASN A 303 20.72 -13.48 3.31
C ASN A 303 19.25 -13.86 3.35
N VAL A 304 18.66 -14.34 2.25
CA VAL A 304 17.28 -14.83 2.24
C VAL A 304 17.15 -15.98 3.24
N ASP A 305 16.19 -15.84 4.14
CA ASP A 305 15.82 -16.89 5.07
C ASP A 305 14.60 -17.62 4.54
N THR A 306 14.80 -18.81 3.97
CA THR A 306 13.76 -19.58 3.28
C THR A 306 12.64 -20.02 4.23
N GLU A 307 12.98 -20.41 5.47
CA GLU A 307 11.99 -20.75 6.49
C GLU A 307 11.12 -19.54 6.83
N ALA A 308 11.74 -18.38 7.03
CA ALA A 308 11.01 -17.15 7.25
C ALA A 308 10.15 -16.75 6.03
N THR A 309 10.66 -16.92 4.80
CA THR A 309 9.85 -16.66 3.61
C THR A 309 8.63 -17.57 3.57
N LEU A 310 8.78 -18.87 3.86
CA LEU A 310 7.66 -19.82 3.91
C LEU A 310 6.66 -19.45 5.00
N ALA A 311 7.12 -18.95 6.16
CA ALA A 311 6.23 -18.48 7.21
C ALA A 311 5.41 -17.24 6.78
N LEU A 312 6.05 -16.30 6.08
CA LEU A 312 5.37 -15.15 5.49
C LEU A 312 4.34 -15.57 4.44
N LEU A 313 4.74 -16.43 3.50
CA LEU A 313 3.85 -16.94 2.45
C LEU A 313 2.67 -17.72 3.03
N SER A 314 2.91 -18.53 4.07
CA SER A 314 1.87 -19.35 4.70
C SER A 314 0.70 -18.51 5.20
N GLY A 315 0.99 -17.37 5.84
CA GLY A 315 -0.05 -16.45 6.28
C GLY A 315 -0.75 -15.74 5.12
N PHE A 316 -0.02 -15.37 4.06
CA PHE A 316 -0.61 -14.70 2.90
C PHE A 316 -1.59 -15.59 2.11
N ILE A 317 -1.27 -16.86 1.92
CA ILE A 317 -2.07 -17.78 1.10
C ILE A 317 -2.95 -18.73 1.92
N ASP A 318 -2.94 -18.62 3.25
CA ASP A 318 -3.69 -19.45 4.20
C ASP A 318 -3.39 -20.97 4.03
N LEU A 319 -2.09 -21.29 3.86
CA LEU A 319 -1.57 -22.64 3.70
C LEU A 319 -0.33 -22.86 4.56
N ASP A 320 -0.29 -23.91 5.36
CA ASP A 320 0.91 -24.27 6.12
C ASP A 320 1.96 -24.96 5.24
N PHE A 321 2.98 -24.21 4.82
CA PHE A 321 4.10 -24.75 4.05
C PHE A 321 5.01 -25.70 4.84
N SER A 322 4.91 -25.75 6.18
CA SER A 322 5.73 -26.67 6.99
C SER A 322 5.31 -28.14 6.82
N GLU A 323 4.10 -28.38 6.31
CA GLU A 323 3.60 -29.72 5.99
C GLU A 323 4.13 -30.26 4.65
N LEU A 324 4.77 -29.42 3.84
CA LEU A 324 5.34 -29.77 2.55
C LEU A 324 6.83 -30.10 2.67
N ASP A 325 7.30 -31.05 1.86
CA ASP A 325 8.74 -31.34 1.74
C ASP A 325 9.40 -30.20 0.92
N PRO A 326 10.48 -29.55 1.40
CA PRO A 326 11.16 -28.48 0.66
C PRO A 326 11.61 -28.87 -0.75
N ASP A 327 11.98 -30.15 -0.94
CA ASP A 327 12.37 -30.72 -2.24
C ASP A 327 11.17 -31.14 -3.11
N GLN A 328 9.94 -31.07 -2.57
CA GLN A 328 8.73 -31.42 -3.30
C GLN A 328 8.51 -30.43 -4.44
N LYS A 329 8.28 -30.98 -5.63
CA LYS A 329 7.85 -30.18 -6.77
C LYS A 329 6.45 -29.65 -6.57
N VAL A 330 6.26 -28.37 -6.88
CA VAL A 330 4.98 -27.68 -6.78
C VAL A 330 3.87 -28.37 -7.58
N GLU A 331 4.20 -28.84 -8.80
CA GLU A 331 3.27 -29.54 -9.70
C GLU A 331 2.67 -30.85 -9.11
N HIS A 332 3.27 -31.37 -8.04
CA HIS A 332 2.86 -32.63 -7.40
C HIS A 332 2.12 -32.42 -6.08
N ILE A 333 1.78 -31.20 -5.71
CA ILE A 333 0.97 -30.94 -4.51
C ILE A 333 -0.50 -31.22 -4.84
N GLU A 334 -1.14 -32.12 -4.08
CA GLU A 334 -2.40 -32.80 -4.47
C GLU A 334 -3.68 -31.94 -4.39
N THR A 335 -3.61 -30.67 -3.99
CA THR A 335 -4.82 -29.83 -3.86
C THR A 335 -4.81 -28.67 -4.84
N ASP A 336 -5.90 -28.50 -5.57
CA ASP A 336 -6.10 -27.43 -6.56
C ASP A 336 -5.89 -26.01 -5.98
N ALA A 337 -6.21 -25.80 -4.70
CA ALA A 337 -6.01 -24.53 -4.01
C ALA A 337 -4.53 -24.17 -3.81
N ILE A 338 -3.72 -25.13 -3.35
CA ILE A 338 -2.28 -24.96 -3.18
C ILE A 338 -1.59 -24.80 -4.53
N GLN A 339 -2.00 -25.59 -5.53
CA GLN A 339 -1.49 -25.44 -6.88
C GLN A 339 -1.79 -24.04 -7.43
N GLY A 340 -3.00 -23.50 -7.25
CA GLY A 340 -3.35 -22.15 -7.69
C GLY A 340 -2.51 -21.05 -7.01
N ALA A 341 -2.29 -21.16 -5.70
CA ALA A 341 -1.53 -20.19 -4.92
C ALA A 341 -0.02 -20.21 -5.25
N ILE A 342 0.56 -21.40 -5.42
CA ILE A 342 1.99 -21.52 -5.77
C ILE A 342 2.24 -21.29 -7.26
N ASN A 343 1.32 -21.71 -8.14
CA ASN A 343 1.41 -21.39 -9.57
C ASN A 343 1.41 -19.88 -9.82
N ALA A 344 0.88 -19.08 -8.90
CA ALA A 344 1.04 -17.65 -8.97
C ALA A 344 2.54 -17.30 -9.01
N PHE A 345 3.35 -17.76 -8.07
CA PHE A 345 4.79 -17.46 -7.99
C PHE A 345 5.62 -18.03 -9.13
N THR A 346 5.20 -19.15 -9.73
CA THR A 346 5.96 -19.84 -10.79
C THR A 346 5.53 -19.44 -12.20
N LYS A 347 4.45 -18.66 -12.36
CA LYS A 347 3.92 -18.24 -13.68
C LYS A 347 4.92 -17.51 -14.58
N ASN A 348 5.94 -16.87 -14.00
CA ASN A 348 7.01 -16.19 -14.75
C ASN A 348 7.99 -17.16 -15.43
N ASP A 349 8.02 -18.44 -15.03
CA ASP A 349 8.83 -19.49 -15.66
C ASP A 349 8.04 -20.81 -15.67
N PRO A 350 7.01 -20.92 -16.54
CA PRO A 350 6.07 -22.03 -16.52
C PRO A 350 6.68 -23.35 -17.01
N ASP A 351 7.86 -23.29 -17.63
CA ASP A 351 8.59 -24.46 -18.14
C ASP A 351 9.58 -25.02 -17.09
N ARG A 352 9.78 -24.33 -15.96
CA ARG A 352 10.62 -24.78 -14.85
C ARG A 352 9.82 -25.59 -13.83
N ASP A 353 10.39 -26.73 -13.43
CA ASP A 353 9.89 -27.52 -12.31
C ASP A 353 10.40 -26.95 -10.99
N TRP A 354 9.61 -26.08 -10.35
CA TRP A 354 9.98 -25.45 -9.08
C TRP A 354 9.80 -26.39 -7.88
N THR A 355 10.73 -26.38 -6.93
CA THR A 355 10.54 -26.93 -5.59
C THR A 355 9.94 -25.89 -4.62
N VAL A 356 9.44 -26.32 -3.47
CA VAL A 356 8.96 -25.41 -2.41
C VAL A 356 10.08 -24.49 -1.92
N GLU A 357 11.30 -25.01 -1.78
CA GLU A 357 12.48 -24.22 -1.41
C GLU A 357 12.80 -23.14 -2.46
N GLU A 358 12.79 -23.49 -3.75
CA GLU A 358 13.08 -22.52 -4.82
C GLU A 358 12.02 -21.41 -4.90
N VAL A 359 10.76 -21.72 -4.59
CA VAL A 359 9.70 -20.69 -4.46
C VAL A 359 10.01 -19.74 -3.32
N ALA A 360 10.48 -20.25 -2.18
CA ALA A 360 10.86 -19.43 -1.02
C ALA A 360 12.11 -18.57 -1.31
N GLU A 361 13.10 -19.10 -2.02
CA GLU A 361 14.27 -18.34 -2.46
C GLU A 361 13.88 -17.19 -3.41
N PHE A 362 13.01 -17.47 -4.37
CA PHE A 362 12.51 -16.47 -5.31
C PHE A 362 11.68 -15.38 -4.62
N ALA A 363 10.74 -15.78 -3.76
CA ALA A 363 9.89 -14.86 -3.01
C ALA A 363 10.65 -14.07 -1.93
N GLY A 364 11.81 -14.54 -1.46
CA GLY A 364 12.54 -13.93 -0.34
C GLY A 364 13.11 -12.53 -0.59
N LEU A 365 13.17 -12.06 -1.85
CA LEU A 365 13.62 -10.70 -2.20
C LEU A 365 12.53 -9.82 -2.79
N GLY A 366 11.64 -10.38 -3.60
CA GLY A 366 10.58 -9.63 -4.27
C GLY A 366 9.19 -9.82 -3.64
N SER A 367 9.03 -10.86 -2.83
CA SER A 367 7.74 -11.49 -2.54
C SER A 367 7.00 -11.81 -3.85
N THR A 368 5.98 -11.03 -4.18
CA THR A 368 5.21 -11.10 -5.43
C THR A 368 5.71 -10.11 -6.50
N SER A 369 6.76 -9.34 -6.26
CA SER A 369 7.24 -8.32 -7.20
C SER A 369 8.50 -8.73 -7.93
N PRO A 370 8.67 -8.29 -9.19
CA PRO A 370 9.92 -8.48 -9.90
C PRO A 370 11.07 -7.80 -9.18
N VAL A 371 12.21 -8.48 -9.14
CA VAL A 371 13.50 -7.94 -8.68
C VAL A 371 14.26 -7.45 -9.91
N ILE A 372 14.52 -6.14 -9.99
CA ILE A 372 15.22 -5.54 -11.13
C ILE A 372 16.66 -5.24 -10.69
N VAL A 373 17.63 -5.95 -11.28
CA VAL A 373 19.05 -5.83 -10.93
C VAL A 373 19.79 -5.17 -12.09
N GLY A 374 20.42 -4.02 -11.86
CA GLY A 374 21.15 -3.35 -12.94
C GLY A 374 21.79 -2.00 -12.58
N SER A 375 22.38 -1.40 -13.61
CA SER A 375 22.79 0.01 -13.58
C SER A 375 21.58 0.94 -13.51
N PRO A 376 21.77 2.24 -13.21
CA PRO A 376 20.66 3.18 -13.14
C PRO A 376 19.89 3.27 -14.45
N GLU A 377 20.58 3.23 -15.59
CA GLU A 377 19.97 3.23 -16.92
C GLU A 377 19.12 1.99 -17.16
N GLN A 378 19.61 0.80 -16.77
CA GLN A 378 18.85 -0.46 -16.94
C GLN A 378 17.58 -0.48 -16.09
N VAL A 379 17.64 0.03 -14.84
CA VAL A 379 16.47 0.12 -13.98
C VAL A 379 15.48 1.17 -14.51
N ALA A 380 15.97 2.30 -15.00
CA ALA A 380 15.12 3.32 -15.61
C ALA A 380 14.47 2.84 -16.92
N ASP A 381 15.20 2.07 -17.75
CA ASP A 381 14.67 1.43 -18.97
C ASP A 381 13.49 0.51 -18.64
N GLU A 382 13.63 -0.31 -17.60
CA GLU A 382 12.56 -1.21 -17.16
C GLU A 382 11.34 -0.40 -16.67
N LEU A 383 11.54 0.58 -15.79
CA LEU A 383 10.44 1.42 -15.30
C LEU A 383 9.72 2.17 -16.43
N GLN A 384 10.47 2.69 -17.40
CA GLN A 384 9.90 3.34 -18.57
C GLN A 384 9.09 2.36 -19.43
N TYR A 385 9.59 1.15 -19.65
CA TYR A 385 8.85 0.11 -20.37
C TYR A 385 7.52 -0.24 -19.69
N TRP A 386 7.53 -0.44 -18.37
CA TRP A 386 6.29 -0.72 -17.63
C TRP A 386 5.31 0.46 -17.71
N TYR A 387 5.79 1.69 -17.59
CA TYR A 387 4.96 2.88 -17.71
C TYR A 387 4.37 3.05 -19.12
N GLU A 388 5.23 3.05 -20.15
CA GLU A 388 4.83 3.40 -21.52
C GLU A 388 4.12 2.25 -22.25
N ASP A 389 4.66 1.03 -22.11
CA ASP A 389 4.20 -0.13 -22.86
C ASP A 389 3.21 -0.97 -22.07
N VAL A 390 3.39 -1.18 -20.75
CA VAL A 390 2.47 -1.99 -19.92
C VAL A 390 1.23 -1.20 -19.50
N GLY A 391 1.37 0.11 -19.30
CA GLY A 391 0.26 1.03 -19.05
C GLY A 391 -0.11 1.13 -17.58
N VAL A 392 0.88 1.06 -16.69
CA VAL A 392 0.75 1.40 -15.27
C VAL A 392 1.11 2.88 -15.05
N ASP A 393 0.66 3.48 -13.95
CA ASP A 393 0.83 4.91 -13.69
C ASP A 393 2.01 5.21 -12.76
N GLY A 394 2.49 4.19 -12.04
CA GLY A 394 3.57 4.36 -11.09
C GLY A 394 4.02 3.05 -10.46
N PHE A 395 4.83 3.15 -9.41
CA PHE A 395 5.42 1.99 -8.76
C PHE A 395 5.43 2.10 -7.24
N ASN A 396 5.13 0.97 -6.59
CA ASN A 396 5.45 0.73 -5.19
C ASN A 396 6.89 0.21 -5.11
N ILE A 397 7.85 1.10 -4.85
CA ILE A 397 9.27 0.78 -4.70
C ILE A 397 9.48 0.05 -3.37
N LYS A 398 9.69 -1.26 -3.43
CA LYS A 398 9.95 -2.12 -2.28
C LYS A 398 11.40 -2.02 -1.87
N GLU A 399 11.63 -1.86 -0.57
CA GLU A 399 12.99 -1.89 -0.01
C GLU A 399 13.43 -3.33 0.27
N ILE A 400 14.66 -3.68 -0.12
CA ILE A 400 15.31 -4.94 0.28
C ILE A 400 16.18 -4.71 1.51
N VAL A 401 16.93 -3.60 1.51
CA VAL A 401 17.77 -3.15 2.62
C VAL A 401 17.39 -1.71 2.96
N ARG A 402 17.15 -1.41 4.23
CA ARG A 402 16.53 -0.15 4.67
C ARG A 402 17.51 0.77 5.42
N PRO A 403 17.60 2.07 5.06
CA PRO A 403 17.01 2.75 3.91
C PRO A 403 17.97 2.70 2.69
N GLY A 404 18.81 1.66 2.58
CA GLY A 404 19.84 1.54 1.55
C GLY A 404 19.26 1.52 0.14
N THR A 405 18.24 0.70 -0.09
CA THR A 405 17.51 0.61 -1.37
C THR A 405 16.91 1.97 -1.76
N LEU A 406 16.26 2.66 -0.83
CA LEU A 406 15.71 4.00 -1.07
C LEU A 406 16.81 4.99 -1.47
N ARG A 407 17.94 5.02 -0.74
CA ARG A 407 19.06 5.92 -1.04
C ARG A 407 19.64 5.63 -2.42
N ASP A 408 19.90 4.37 -2.73
CA ASP A 408 20.43 3.94 -4.02
C ASP A 408 19.49 4.36 -5.17
N PHE A 409 18.18 4.15 -5.00
CA PHE A 409 17.18 4.54 -6.01
C PHE A 409 17.14 6.06 -6.21
N VAL A 410 17.07 6.83 -5.12
CA VAL A 410 16.99 8.30 -5.15
C VAL A 410 18.26 8.93 -5.70
N ASP A 411 19.43 8.41 -5.34
CA ASP A 411 20.70 9.03 -5.71
C ASP A 411 21.18 8.59 -7.11
N MET A 412 20.70 7.45 -7.62
CA MET A 412 21.16 6.89 -8.90
C MET A 412 20.07 6.80 -9.98
N VAL A 413 18.87 6.29 -9.68
CA VAL A 413 17.81 6.04 -10.69
C VAL A 413 16.97 7.30 -10.94
N VAL A 414 16.58 8.02 -9.89
CA VAL A 414 15.77 9.24 -10.04
C VAL A 414 16.42 10.29 -10.97
N PRO A 415 17.74 10.56 -10.92
CA PRO A 415 18.38 11.46 -11.88
C PRO A 415 18.21 11.03 -13.34
N GLU A 416 18.31 9.73 -13.62
CA GLU A 416 18.10 9.18 -14.96
C GLU A 416 16.65 9.34 -15.42
N LEU A 417 15.68 9.03 -14.56
CA LEU A 417 14.26 9.23 -14.85
C LEU A 417 13.91 10.72 -15.08
N ARG A 418 14.54 11.63 -14.33
CA ARG A 418 14.38 13.09 -14.53
C ARG A 418 14.99 13.56 -15.85
N GLU A 419 16.16 13.05 -16.25
CA GLU A 419 16.75 13.37 -17.56
C GLU A 419 15.83 12.94 -18.72
N ARG A 420 15.05 11.86 -18.51
CA ARG A 420 14.03 11.38 -19.44
C ARG A 420 12.69 12.11 -19.34
N GLY A 421 12.51 13.00 -18.37
CA GLY A 421 11.26 13.70 -18.09
C GLY A 421 10.16 12.80 -17.50
N LEU A 422 10.52 11.64 -16.96
CA LEU A 422 9.58 10.65 -16.43
C LEU A 422 9.29 10.81 -14.93
N VAL A 423 10.08 11.56 -14.20
CA VAL A 423 9.82 11.87 -12.78
C VAL A 423 9.92 13.38 -12.59
N ARG A 424 9.01 13.92 -11.80
CA ARG A 424 8.93 15.36 -11.54
C ARG A 424 10.20 15.94 -10.91
N GLU A 425 10.52 17.17 -11.27
CA GLU A 425 11.58 17.95 -10.63
C GLU A 425 11.07 18.70 -9.39
N GLU A 426 9.83 19.19 -9.45
CA GLU A 426 9.14 19.93 -8.40
C GLU A 426 7.71 19.40 -8.25
N TYR A 427 7.10 19.58 -7.08
CA TYR A 427 5.68 19.25 -6.86
C TYR A 427 4.83 20.46 -7.24
N GLU A 428 3.73 20.22 -7.95
CA GLU A 428 2.89 21.27 -8.51
C GLU A 428 1.63 21.50 -7.68
N GLY A 429 1.09 20.44 -7.05
CA GLY A 429 -0.09 20.50 -6.20
C GLY A 429 0.23 20.69 -4.72
N ASP A 430 -0.71 21.30 -3.98
CA ASP A 430 -0.61 21.50 -2.54
C ASP A 430 -1.05 20.25 -1.74
N THR A 431 -1.89 19.41 -2.33
CA THR A 431 -2.39 18.16 -1.73
C THR A 431 -1.87 16.92 -2.44
N LEU A 432 -1.98 15.75 -1.79
CA LEU A 432 -1.61 14.47 -2.40
C LEU A 432 -2.47 14.18 -3.64
N ARG A 433 -3.77 14.46 -3.56
CA ARG A 433 -4.69 14.24 -4.69
C ARG A 433 -4.31 15.07 -5.92
N GLU A 434 -4.04 16.37 -5.76
CA GLU A 434 -3.60 17.23 -6.87
C GLU A 434 -2.30 16.72 -7.50
N ASN A 435 -1.36 16.25 -6.67
CA ASN A 435 -0.09 15.72 -7.15
C ASN A 435 -0.23 14.39 -7.90
N LEU A 436 -1.17 13.53 -7.52
CA LEU A 436 -1.41 12.24 -8.18
C LEU A 436 -2.19 12.38 -9.49
N PHE A 437 -3.13 13.32 -9.55
CA PHE A 437 -3.97 13.51 -10.75
C PHE A 437 -3.50 14.65 -11.66
N GLU A 438 -2.41 15.34 -11.28
CA GLU A 438 -1.79 16.42 -12.05
C GLU A 438 -2.80 17.51 -12.45
N GLU A 439 -3.73 17.78 -11.54
CA GLU A 439 -4.85 18.70 -11.74
C GLU A 439 -4.91 19.72 -10.60
N GLU A 440 -4.43 20.94 -10.86
CA GLU A 440 -4.46 22.05 -9.91
C GLU A 440 -5.91 22.31 -9.43
N GLY A 441 -6.12 22.31 -8.12
CA GLY A 441 -7.42 22.51 -7.50
C GLY A 441 -8.21 21.22 -7.25
N ARG A 442 -7.78 20.05 -7.76
CA ARG A 442 -8.40 18.74 -7.48
C ARG A 442 -8.04 18.23 -6.09
N THR A 443 -8.48 18.97 -5.08
CA THR A 443 -8.29 18.63 -3.66
C THR A 443 -9.36 17.65 -3.17
N ARG A 444 -10.52 17.60 -3.82
CA ARG A 444 -11.67 16.73 -3.50
C ARG A 444 -11.75 15.54 -4.44
N LEU A 445 -12.54 14.53 -4.06
CA LEU A 445 -12.93 13.43 -4.94
C LEU A 445 -13.57 13.97 -6.23
N ALA A 446 -13.38 13.26 -7.34
CA ALA A 446 -14.01 13.56 -8.61
C ALA A 446 -15.55 13.50 -8.48
N ASP A 447 -16.27 14.34 -9.23
CA ASP A 447 -17.73 14.49 -9.11
C ASP A 447 -18.50 13.20 -9.47
N ASP A 448 -17.89 12.26 -10.17
CA ASP A 448 -18.43 10.93 -10.52
C ASP A 448 -18.00 9.83 -9.54
N HIS A 449 -17.24 10.14 -8.50
CA HIS A 449 -16.92 9.20 -7.43
C HIS A 449 -18.17 8.93 -6.56
N PRO A 450 -18.48 7.68 -6.17
CA PRO A 450 -19.72 7.34 -5.43
C PRO A 450 -19.95 8.12 -4.12
N ALA A 451 -18.87 8.60 -3.50
CA ALA A 451 -18.95 9.45 -2.30
C ALA A 451 -19.47 10.88 -2.57
N ARG A 452 -19.72 11.25 -3.83
CA ARG A 452 -20.15 12.59 -4.26
C ARG A 452 -21.60 12.62 -4.77
N ASP A 453 -22.28 11.47 -4.78
CA ASP A 453 -23.65 11.26 -5.28
C ASP A 453 -24.77 11.74 -4.34
#